data_AF-A0A967XZA2-F1
#
_entry.id   AF-A0A967XZA2-F1
#
_cell.length_a   1.000
_cell.length_b   1.000
_cell.length_c   1.000
_cell.angle_alpha   90.00
_cell.angle_beta   90.00
_cell.angle_gamma   90.00
#
_symmetry.space_group_name_H-M   'P 1'
#
loop_
_entity.id
_entity.type
_entity.pdbx_description
1 polymer ?
#
loop_
_entity_poly.entity_id
_entity_poly.type
_entity_poly.pdbx_seq_one_letter_code
_entity_poly.pdbx_strand_id
1 'polypeptide(L)' 'GSFNDYIWRFVDGETIVGHWKSLDEIPATTKESDALSKDLKDRGFKFTGSTIMYAHMQACGLVNDHTVNC' A
#
# COMPACT_ATOMS: atom_id res chain seq x y z
N GLY A 1 -12.84 -8.15 15.02
CA GLY A 1 -12.08 -7.84 13.80
C GLY A 1 -10.64 -7.57 14.18
N SER A 2 -9.70 -8.00 13.34
CA SER A 2 -8.26 -7.73 13.51
C SER A 2 -7.83 -6.55 12.65
N PHE A 3 -6.81 -5.80 13.09
CA PHE A 3 -6.17 -4.79 12.25
C PHE A 3 -5.54 -5.43 11.01
N ASN A 4 -5.02 -6.65 11.14
CA ASN A 4 -4.49 -7.42 10.03
C ASN A 4 -5.55 -7.62 8.94
N ASP A 5 -6.68 -8.24 9.28
CA ASP A 5 -7.77 -8.51 8.33
C ASP A 5 -8.30 -7.21 7.70
N TYR A 6 -8.33 -6.12 8.48
CA TYR A 6 -8.72 -4.81 8.00
C TYR A 6 -7.77 -4.24 6.95
N ILE A 7 -6.45 -4.35 7.14
CA ILE A 7 -5.45 -3.82 6.20
C ILE A 7 -5.39 -4.68 4.93
N TRP A 8 -5.44 -6.01 5.06
CA TRP A 8 -5.37 -6.93 3.92
C TRP A 8 -6.57 -6.83 2.97
N ARG A 9 -7.73 -6.32 3.42
CA ARG A 9 -8.90 -6.10 2.56
C ARG A 9 -8.66 -5.08 1.44
N PHE A 10 -7.66 -4.20 1.58
CA PHE A 10 -7.35 -3.18 0.57
C PHE A 10 -6.56 -3.73 -0.62
N VAL A 11 -6.12 -4.99 -0.53
CA VAL A 11 -5.45 -5.74 -1.60
C VAL A 11 -6.15 -7.08 -1.86
N ASP A 12 -7.45 -7.17 -1.53
CA ASP A 12 -8.26 -8.38 -1.68
C ASP A 12 -7.67 -9.65 -1.02
N GLY A 13 -6.84 -9.46 0.02
CA GLY A 13 -6.19 -10.55 0.74
C GLY A 13 -4.94 -11.12 0.08
N GLU A 14 -4.51 -10.59 -1.07
CA GLU A 14 -3.36 -11.07 -1.82
C GLU A 14 -2.35 -9.94 -2.10
N THR A 15 -1.06 -10.26 -2.09
CA THR A 15 -0.02 -9.27 -2.40
C THR A 15 -0.10 -8.85 -3.87
N ILE A 16 -0.13 -7.53 -4.12
CA ILE A 16 -0.04 -6.97 -5.48
C ILE A 16 1.44 -6.95 -5.92
N VAL A 17 1.76 -7.46 -7.11
CA VAL A 17 3.14 -7.50 -7.64
C VAL A 17 3.30 -6.51 -8.80
N GLY A 18 4.21 -5.55 -8.65
CA GLY A 18 4.35 -4.41 -9.58
C GLY A 18 5.21 -4.66 -10.82
N HIS A 19 6.09 -5.66 -10.83
CA HIS A 19 6.97 -6.02 -11.96
C HIS A 19 7.79 -4.86 -12.58
N TRP A 20 8.25 -3.93 -11.75
CA TRP A 20 8.99 -2.73 -12.18
C TRP A 20 10.43 -3.04 -12.62
N LYS A 21 10.91 -2.40 -13.68
CA LYS A 21 12.30 -2.56 -14.16
C LYS A 21 13.26 -1.62 -13.46
N SER A 22 12.80 -0.46 -13.03
CA SER A 22 13.58 0.53 -12.30
C SER A 22 12.73 1.23 -11.24
N LEU A 23 13.39 1.89 -10.28
CA LEU A 23 12.72 2.61 -9.20
C LEU A 23 11.87 3.78 -9.72
N ASP A 24 12.28 4.42 -10.82
CA ASP A 24 11.56 5.57 -11.41
C ASP A 24 10.21 5.19 -12.03
N GLU A 25 9.97 3.90 -12.29
CA GLU A 25 8.67 3.39 -12.77
C GLU A 25 7.66 3.21 -11.62
N ILE A 26 8.13 3.11 -10.37
CA ILE A 26 7.29 2.89 -9.19
C ILE A 26 6.54 4.21 -8.89
N PRO A 27 5.19 4.19 -8.83
CA PRO A 27 4.42 5.40 -8.57
C PRO A 27 4.63 5.88 -7.12
N ALA A 28 4.29 7.14 -6.82
CA ALA A 28 4.34 7.64 -5.43
C ALA A 28 3.09 7.24 -4.61
N THR A 29 2.00 6.86 -5.28
CA THR A 29 0.71 6.47 -4.70
C THR A 29 -0.02 5.51 -5.64
N THR A 30 -0.97 4.72 -5.12
CA THR A 30 -1.88 3.89 -5.90
C THR A 30 -3.33 4.08 -5.48
N LYS A 31 -4.27 3.50 -6.24
CA LYS A 31 -5.70 3.51 -5.89
C LYS A 31 -5.97 2.85 -4.53
N GLU A 32 -5.20 1.81 -4.20
CA GLU A 32 -5.29 1.08 -2.92
C GLU A 32 -4.76 1.95 -1.77
N SER A 33 -3.62 2.62 -1.95
CA SER A 33 -3.08 3.51 -0.92
C SER A 33 -3.98 4.73 -0.69
N ASP A 34 -4.63 5.24 -1.74
CA ASP A 34 -5.62 6.32 -1.64
C ASP A 34 -6.83 5.89 -0.81
N ALA A 35 -7.37 4.70 -1.09
CA ALA A 35 -8.48 4.11 -0.36
C ALA A 35 -8.13 3.86 1.12
N LEU A 36 -6.95 3.31 1.39
CA LEU A 36 -6.47 3.06 2.75
C LEU A 36 -6.25 4.37 3.53
N SER A 37 -5.60 5.36 2.90
CA SER A 37 -5.39 6.70 3.49
C SER A 37 -6.73 7.34 3.86
N LYS A 38 -7.72 7.28 2.97
CA LYS A 38 -9.05 7.85 3.21
C LYS A 38 -9.74 7.17 4.38
N ASP A 39 -9.85 5.84 4.37
CA ASP A 39 -10.56 5.09 5.41
C ASP A 39 -9.88 5.24 6.78
N LEU A 40 -8.54 5.26 6.84
CA LEU A 40 -7.81 5.52 8.09
C LEU A 40 -8.03 6.94 8.62
N LYS A 41 -8.08 7.96 7.74
CA LYS A 41 -8.42 9.34 8.14
C LYS A 41 -9.82 9.41 8.72
N ASP A 42 -10.78 8.74 8.09
CA ASP A 42 -12.18 8.69 8.56
C ASP A 42 -12.30 7.96 9.91
N ARG A 43 -11.39 7.01 10.20
CA ARG A 43 -11.25 6.35 11.50
C ARG A 43 -10.46 7.16 12.54
N GLY A 44 -10.04 8.38 12.21
CA GLY A 44 -9.37 9.29 13.14
C GLY A 44 -7.85 9.17 13.20
N PHE A 45 -7.23 8.30 12.40
CA PHE A 45 -5.77 8.26 12.29
C PHE A 45 -5.23 9.57 11.72
N LYS A 46 -4.01 9.93 12.12
CA LYS A 46 -3.30 11.13 11.68
C LYS A 46 -2.02 10.73 10.97
N PHE A 47 -1.49 11.61 10.12
CA PHE A 47 -0.31 11.33 9.29
C PHE A 47 -0.45 10.09 8.39
N THR A 48 -1.67 9.86 7.88
CA THR A 48 -2.00 8.76 6.96
C THR A 48 -2.23 9.28 5.54
N GLY A 49 -1.30 10.11 5.02
CA GLY A 49 -1.33 10.53 3.61
C GLY A 49 -1.14 9.34 2.67
N SER A 50 -1.64 9.42 1.44
CA SER A 50 -1.61 8.28 0.50
C SER A 50 -0.18 7.78 0.24
N THR A 51 0.79 8.67 0.07
CA THR A 51 2.21 8.30 -0.09
C THR A 51 2.75 7.53 1.14
N ILE A 52 2.37 7.95 2.34
CA ILE A 52 2.76 7.25 3.58
C ILE A 52 2.13 5.86 3.62
N MET A 53 0.87 5.75 3.21
CA MET A 53 0.17 4.46 3.17
C MET A 53 0.71 3.54 2.08
N TYR A 54 1.12 4.06 0.93
CA TYR A 54 1.75 3.26 -0.10
C TYR A 54 3.10 2.72 0.38
N ALA A 55 3.93 3.57 1.00
CA ALA A 55 5.18 3.14 1.61
C ALA A 55 4.95 2.08 2.72
N HIS A 56 3.90 2.23 3.53
CA HIS A 56 3.52 1.23 4.53
C HIS A 56 3.11 -0.10 3.88
N MET A 57 2.31 -0.06 2.80
CA MET A 57 1.90 -1.24 2.05
C MET A 57 3.09 -1.99 1.47
N GLN A 58 4.07 -1.27 0.90
CA GLN A 58 5.33 -1.84 0.41
C GLN A 58 6.12 -2.50 1.56
N ALA A 59 6.31 -1.79 2.67
CA ALA A 59 7.09 -2.28 3.82
C ALA A 59 6.47 -3.50 4.50
N CYS A 60 5.13 -3.61 4.51
CA CYS A 60 4.41 -4.72 5.12
C CYS A 60 4.07 -5.86 4.16
N GLY A 61 4.46 -5.76 2.88
CA GLY A 61 4.24 -6.82 1.88
C GLY A 61 2.82 -6.90 1.31
N LEU A 62 1.99 -5.87 1.51
CA LEU A 62 0.72 -5.74 0.79
C LEU A 62 0.96 -5.50 -0.70
N VAL A 63 2.05 -4.81 -1.01
CA VAL A 63 2.54 -4.61 -2.37
C VAL A 63 3.99 -5.06 -2.41
N ASN A 64 4.34 -5.82 -3.43
CA ASN A 64 5.72 -6.18 -3.75
C ASN A 64 6.18 -5.36 -4.96
N ASP A 65 6.89 -4.27 -4.66
CA ASP A 65 7.50 -3.38 -5.65
C ASP A 65 9.01 -3.54 -5.75
N HIS A 66 9.56 -4.68 -5.28
CA HIS A 66 10.92 -5.01 -5.64
C HIS A 66 11.05 -5.00 -7.16
N THR A 67 12.08 -4.31 -7.68
CA THR A 67 12.36 -4.32 -9.11
C THR A 67 12.67 -5.75 -9.56
N VAL A 68 12.42 -6.07 -10.83
CA VAL A 68 12.61 -7.43 -11.39
C VAL A 68 14.04 -7.99 -11.25
N ASN A 69 15.02 -7.14 -10.95
CA ASN A 69 16.43 -7.51 -10.79
C ASN A 69 16.93 -7.46 -9.32
N CYS A 70 16.02 -7.33 -8.34
CA CYS A 70 16.36 -7.32 -6.92
C CYS A 70 16.62 -8.73 -6.37
#